data_AF-A0A3D5B2L4-F1
#
_entry.id   AF-A0A3D5B2L4-F1
#
_cell.length_a   1.000
_cell.length_b   1.000
_cell.length_c   1.000
_cell.angle_alpha   90.00
_cell.angle_beta   90.00
_cell.angle_gamma   90.00
#
_symmetry.space_group_name_H-M   'P 1'
#
loop_
_entity.id
_entity.type
_entity.pdbx_description
1 polymer ?
#
loop_
_entity_poly.entity_id
_entity_poly.type
_entity_poly.pdbx_seq_one_letter_code
_entity_poly.pdbx_strand_id
1 'polypeptide(L)' 'MENEKLKNLEKELDLYRKKLTQMQKDWSASRGGSRYGDEYLEMQIKVYQDMIISVKKEIFELRRKK' A
#
# COMPACT_ATOMS: atom_id res chain seq x y z
N MET A 1 -24.08 -2.21 -6.07
CA MET A 1 -23.02 -3.10 -5.53
C MET A 1 -21.67 -2.85 -6.18
N GLU A 2 -21.51 -3.01 -7.50
CA GLU A 2 -20.18 -2.91 -8.16
C GLU A 2 -19.54 -1.51 -8.06
N ASN A 3 -20.36 -0.45 -8.10
CA ASN A 3 -19.91 0.94 -7.92
C ASN A 3 -19.47 1.26 -6.48
N GLU A 4 -20.00 0.54 -5.49
CA GLU A 4 -19.63 0.68 -4.08
C GLU A 4 -18.34 -0.07 -3.77
N LYS A 5 -18.19 -1.27 -4.35
CA LYS A 5 -16.94 -2.02 -4.34
C LYS A 5 -15.78 -1.20 -4.91
N LEU A 6 -15.98 -0.56 -6.07
CA LEU A 6 -14.95 0.30 -6.67
C LEU A 6 -14.54 1.45 -5.73
N LYS A 7 -15.51 2.14 -5.11
CA LYS A 7 -15.23 3.21 -4.14
C LYS A 7 -14.45 2.70 -2.93
N ASN A 8 -14.76 1.50 -2.43
CA ASN A 8 -14.06 0.92 -1.29
C ASN A 8 -12.61 0.56 -1.66
N LEU A 9 -12.39 -0.02 -2.83
CA LEU A 9 -11.04 -0.33 -3.34
C LEU A 9 -10.21 0.95 -3.55
N GLU A 10 -10.82 2.03 -4.04
CA GLU A 10 -10.13 3.32 -4.20
C GLU A 10 -9.72 3.93 -2.85
N LYS A 11 -10.58 3.82 -1.82
CA LYS A 11 -10.25 4.23 -0.44
C LYS A 11 -9.12 3.37 0.15
N GLU A 12 -9.19 2.07 -0.04
CA GLU A 12 -8.17 1.12 0.43
C GLU A 12 -6.81 1.39 -0.23
N LEU A 13 -6.80 1.66 -1.54
CA LEU A 13 -5.61 2.06 -2.28
C LEU A 13 -4.98 3.34 -1.72
N ASP A 14 -5.80 4.35 -1.39
CA ASP A 14 -5.33 5.60 -0.78
C ASP A 14 -4.72 5.35 0.61
N LEU A 15 -5.36 4.51 1.42
CA LEU A 15 -4.86 4.14 2.75
C LEU A 15 -3.49 3.44 2.67
N TYR A 16 -3.32 2.48 1.75
CA TYR A 16 -2.05 1.78 1.58
C TYR A 16 -0.94 2.70 1.10
N ARG A 17 -1.23 3.64 0.20
CA ARG A 17 -0.27 4.65 -0.26
C ARG A 17 0.16 5.59 0.87
N LYS A 18 -0.79 6.05 1.69
CA LYS A 18 -0.49 6.89 2.86
C LYS A 18 0.38 6.17 3.86
N LYS A 19 0.08 4.90 4.18
CA LYS A 19 0.91 4.09 5.07
C LYS A 19 2.32 3.86 4.51
N LEU A 20 2.45 3.53 3.23
CA LEU A 20 3.75 3.38 2.56
C LEU A 20 4.60 4.66 2.69
N THR A 21 3.98 5.81 2.40
CA THR A 21 4.64 7.11 2.49
C THR A 21 5.05 7.43 3.94
N GLN A 22 4.20 7.12 4.91
CA GLN A 22 4.49 7.36 6.32
C GLN A 22 5.67 6.51 6.79
N MET A 23 5.68 5.21 6.48
CA MET A 23 6.80 4.32 6.86
C MET A 23 8.12 4.78 6.25
N GLN A 24 8.12 5.26 4.99
CA GLN A 24 9.32 5.81 4.36
C GLN A 24 9.80 7.09 5.04
N LYS A 25 8.89 7.96 5.49
CA LYS A 25 9.22 9.17 6.25
C LYS A 25 9.79 8.81 7.62
N ASP A 26 9.12 7.94 8.36
CA ASP A 26 9.54 7.50 9.69
C ASP A 26 10.96 6.89 9.61
N TRP A 27 11.21 6.08 8.58
CA TRP A 27 12.54 5.53 8.29
C TRP A 27 13.60 6.60 8.03
N SER A 28 13.29 7.56 7.14
CA SER A 28 14.23 8.64 6.84
C SER A 28 14.55 9.52 8.04
N ALA A 29 13.61 9.63 9.00
CA ALA A 29 13.77 10.35 10.24
C ALA A 29 14.58 9.55 11.28
N SER A 30 14.44 8.23 11.31
CA SER A 30 15.23 7.34 12.16
C SER A 30 16.60 7.04 11.54
N ARG A 31 17.51 8.03 11.50
CA ARG A 31 18.93 7.86 11.06
C ARG A 31 19.78 7.03 12.05
N GLY A 32 19.35 5.81 12.37
CA GLY A 32 20.05 4.93 13.33
C GLY A 32 19.29 3.65 13.68
N GLY A 33 18.62 3.04 12.71
CA GLY A 33 17.92 1.76 12.90
C GLY A 33 18.89 0.62 13.20
N SER A 34 18.49 -0.30 14.09
CA SER A 34 19.16 -1.60 14.20
C SER A 34 18.89 -2.40 12.92
N ARG A 35 19.84 -3.21 12.44
CA ARG A 35 19.68 -4.08 11.26
C ARG A 35 18.35 -4.85 11.19
N TYR A 36 17.83 -5.33 12.32
CA TYR A 36 16.53 -6.00 12.40
C TYR A 36 15.33 -5.10 12.11
N GLY A 37 15.42 -3.82 12.47
CA GLY A 37 14.42 -2.80 12.16
C GLY A 37 14.37 -2.48 10.67
N ASP A 38 15.54 -2.46 10.02
CA ASP A 38 15.69 -2.25 8.58
C ASP A 38 15.04 -3.40 7.81
N GLU A 39 15.38 -4.64 8.15
CA GLU A 39 14.82 -5.86 7.53
C GLU A 39 13.29 -5.93 7.73
N TYR A 40 12.80 -5.56 8.91
CA TYR A 40 11.37 -5.52 9.20
C TYR A 40 10.64 -4.46 8.37
N LEU A 41 11.22 -3.26 8.25
CA LEU A 41 10.66 -2.19 7.44
C LEU A 41 10.64 -2.58 5.95
N GLU A 42 11.73 -3.13 5.42
CA GLU A 42 11.79 -3.59 4.03
C GLU A 42 10.69 -4.62 3.73
N MET A 43 10.48 -5.57 4.65
CA MET A 43 9.40 -6.53 4.56
C MET A 43 8.03 -5.84 4.56
N GLN A 44 7.80 -4.88 5.46
CA GLN A 44 6.54 -4.13 5.50
C GLN A 44 6.30 -3.35 4.21
N ILE A 45 7.30 -2.64 3.69
CA ILE A 45 7.23 -1.91 2.42
C ILE A 45 6.82 -2.87 1.29
N LYS A 46 7.45 -4.04 1.21
CA LYS A 46 7.14 -5.05 0.19
C LYS A 46 5.69 -5.52 0.28
N VAL A 47 5.20 -5.82 1.49
CA VAL A 47 3.80 -6.22 1.70
C VAL A 47 2.83 -5.14 1.22
N TYR A 48 3.05 -3.87 1.59
CA TYR A 48 2.19 -2.78 1.12
C TYR A 48 2.26 -2.55 -0.39
N GLN A 49 3.42 -2.75 -1.01
CA GLN A 49 3.56 -2.71 -2.46
C GLN A 49 2.73 -3.81 -3.14
N ASP A 50 2.80 -5.04 -2.64
CA ASP A 50 2.03 -6.17 -3.16
C ASP A 50 0.52 -5.93 -3.03
N MET A 51 0.07 -5.41 -1.88
CA MET A 51 -1.34 -5.04 -1.65
C MET A 51 -1.79 -3.95 -2.63
N ILE A 52 -0.98 -2.90 -2.84
CA ILE A 52 -1.27 -1.83 -3.82
C ILE A 52 -1.40 -2.40 -5.24
N ILE A 53 -0.52 -3.33 -5.64
CA ILE A 53 -0.57 -3.97 -6.95
C ILE A 53 -1.86 -4.78 -7.11
N SER A 54 -2.21 -5.58 -6.10
CA SER A 54 -3.43 -6.39 -6.09
C SER A 54 -4.69 -5.53 -6.24
N VAL A 55 -4.83 -4.49 -5.41
CA VAL A 55 -5.98 -3.58 -5.44
C VAL A 55 -6.07 -2.83 -6.78
N LYS A 56 -4.94 -2.37 -7.33
CA LYS A 56 -4.91 -1.74 -8.66
C LYS A 56 -5.38 -2.69 -9.76
N LYS A 57 -4.96 -3.96 -9.72
CA LYS A 57 -5.37 -4.97 -10.69
C LYS A 57 -6.89 -5.21 -10.62
N GLU A 58 -7.42 -5.33 -9.40
CA GLU A 58 -8.86 -5.51 -9.21
C GLU A 58 -9.67 -4.30 -9.69
N ILE A 59 -9.23 -3.08 -9.36
CA ILE A 59 -9.84 -1.83 -9.87
C ILE A 59 -9.83 -1.83 -11.40
N PHE A 60 -8.71 -2.20 -12.02
CA PHE A 60 -8.58 -2.25 -13.48
C PHE A 60 -9.56 -3.24 -14.10
N GLU A 61 -9.65 -4.46 -13.54
CA GLU A 61 -10.59 -5.48 -14.01
C GLU A 61 -12.06 -5.05 -13.86
N LEU A 62 -12.42 -4.43 -12.74
CA LEU A 62 -13.77 -3.90 -12.52
C LEU A 62 -14.11 -2.77 -13.49
N ARG A 63 -13.16 -1.87 -13.77
CA ARG A 63 -13.36 -0.79 -14.75
C ARG A 63 -13.51 -1.32 -16.18
N ARG A 64 -12.91 -2.46 -16.50
CA ARG A 64 -12.96 -3.07 -17.83
C ARG A 64 -14.22 -3.92 -18.08
N LYS A 65 -14.90 -4.35 -17.01
CA LYS A 65 -16.18 -5.07 -17.06
C LYS A 65 -17.40 -4.16 -17.18
N LYS A 66 -17.22 -2.86 -16.97
CA LYS A 66 -18.21 -1.80 -17.19
C LYS A 66 -18.25 -1.40 -18.66
#